data_AF-A0A669F8Z7-F1
#
_entry.id   AF-A0A669F8Z7-F1
#
_cell.length_a   1.000
_cell.length_b   1.000
_cell.length_c   1.000
_cell.angle_alpha   90.00
_cell.angle_beta   90.00
_cell.angle_gamma   90.00
#
_symmetry.space_group_name_H-M   'P 1'
#
loop_
_entity.id
_entity.type
_entity.pdbx_description
1 polymer ?
#
loop_
_entity_poly.entity_id
_entity_poly.type
_entity_poly.pdbx_seq_one_letter_code
_entity_poly.pdbx_strand_id
1 'polypeptide(L)'
;MIPNRHRWKQLMVHLHATLILSAMVCVCVCVCVCVCVCVCPPVFLNVSPNRPEFFSGESVTLTCEGVHSPDGWTLKRRNYIEIKSCGEDFGQFDGSSCIISDLKEMSSYWCEDRSGQKSDELNIYVSDHVILEMPALPVMAGSNVTLSCRPRYDSYRVRSIDRKRESDRESFSAVHTIYNVQKSDEGIYSCSVIYTDMVMVSGHSRLTVAGI
;
A
#
# COMPACT_ATOMS: atom_id res chain seq x y z
N MET A 1 9.21 -6.94 -73.24
CA MET A 1 10.29 -6.61 -72.28
C MET A 1 10.12 -7.46 -71.04
N ILE A 2 10.98 -8.47 -70.86
CA ILE A 2 10.94 -9.38 -69.70
C ILE A 2 11.62 -8.66 -68.53
N PRO A 3 10.98 -8.49 -67.36
CA PRO A 3 11.59 -7.77 -66.26
C PRO A 3 12.78 -8.57 -65.71
N ASN A 4 13.94 -7.92 -65.67
CA ASN A 4 15.25 -8.53 -65.45
C ASN A 4 15.33 -9.29 -64.11
N ARG A 5 15.54 -10.62 -64.16
CA ARG A 5 15.57 -11.55 -63.01
C ARG A 5 16.55 -11.14 -61.89
N HIS A 6 17.62 -10.43 -62.25
CA HIS A 6 18.58 -9.87 -61.28
C HIS A 6 17.98 -8.75 -60.43
N ARG A 7 17.12 -7.92 -61.01
CA ARG A 7 16.45 -6.80 -60.34
C ARG A 7 15.47 -7.30 -59.27
N TRP A 8 14.77 -8.41 -59.54
CA TRP A 8 13.89 -9.08 -58.57
C TRP A 8 14.63 -9.71 -57.41
N LYS A 9 15.78 -10.35 -57.66
CA LYS A 9 16.64 -10.89 -56.60
C LYS A 9 17.14 -9.78 -55.66
N GLN A 10 17.55 -8.65 -56.23
CA GLN A 10 18.08 -7.52 -55.48
C GLN A 10 16.98 -6.79 -54.67
N LEU A 11 15.78 -6.65 -55.24
CA LEU A 11 14.58 -6.18 -54.53
C LEU A 11 14.17 -7.12 -53.39
N MET A 12 14.21 -8.44 -53.61
CA MET A 12 13.92 -9.44 -52.57
C MET A 12 14.93 -9.36 -51.42
N VAL A 13 16.22 -9.22 -51.71
CA VAL A 13 17.27 -9.08 -50.68
C VAL A 13 17.07 -7.80 -49.87
N HIS A 14 16.77 -6.67 -50.53
CA HIS A 14 16.47 -5.43 -49.82
C HIS A 14 15.21 -5.53 -48.95
N LEU A 15 14.15 -6.16 -49.45
CA LEU A 15 12.91 -6.36 -48.69
C LEU A 15 13.12 -7.28 -47.48
N HIS A 16 13.92 -8.33 -47.63
CA HIS A 16 14.32 -9.19 -46.51
C HIS A 16 15.13 -8.42 -45.47
N ALA A 17 16.11 -7.62 -45.90
CA ALA A 17 16.96 -6.85 -44.99
C ALA A 17 16.14 -5.79 -44.20
N THR A 18 15.20 -5.11 -44.84
CA THR A 18 14.33 -4.13 -44.16
C THR A 18 13.36 -4.78 -43.19
N LEU A 19 12.80 -5.96 -43.52
CA LEU A 19 11.98 -6.75 -42.61
C LEU A 19 12.76 -7.21 -41.37
N ILE A 20 14.01 -7.67 -41.55
CA ILE A 20 14.87 -8.08 -40.44
C ILE A 20 15.23 -6.90 -39.53
N LEU A 21 15.59 -5.75 -40.11
CA LEU A 21 15.86 -4.52 -39.35
C LEU A 21 14.64 -4.04 -38.57
N SER A 22 13.46 -4.03 -39.19
CA SER A 22 12.19 -3.69 -38.53
C SER A 22 11.88 -4.63 -37.36
N ALA A 23 12.03 -5.94 -37.56
CA ALA A 23 11.83 -6.94 -36.51
C ALA A 23 12.81 -6.75 -35.33
N MET A 24 14.09 -6.49 -35.61
CA MET A 24 15.08 -6.23 -34.55
C MET A 24 14.75 -4.96 -33.76
N VAL A 25 14.35 -3.87 -34.43
CA VAL A 25 13.93 -2.64 -33.75
C VAL A 25 12.70 -2.89 -32.87
N CYS A 26 11.69 -3.62 -33.38
CA CYS A 26 10.53 -4.00 -32.58
C CYS A 26 10.92 -4.83 -31.35
N VAL A 27 11.76 -5.87 -31.52
CA VAL A 27 12.21 -6.69 -30.39
C VAL A 27 12.98 -5.85 -29.36
N CYS A 28 13.89 -4.98 -29.80
CA CYS A 28 14.60 -4.08 -28.89
C CYS A 28 13.64 -3.15 -28.14
N VAL A 29 12.69 -2.51 -28.83
CA VAL A 29 11.69 -1.63 -28.21
C VAL A 29 10.83 -2.41 -27.21
N CYS A 30 10.35 -3.60 -27.58
CA CYS A 30 9.57 -4.46 -26.68
C CYS A 30 10.39 -4.85 -25.44
N VAL A 31 11.62 -5.35 -25.63
CA VAL A 31 12.50 -5.73 -24.51
C VAL A 31 12.80 -4.54 -23.61
N CYS A 32 13.11 -3.38 -24.18
CA CYS A 32 13.32 -2.15 -23.42
C CYS A 32 12.06 -1.79 -22.61
N VAL A 33 10.89 -1.72 -23.24
CA VAL A 33 9.62 -1.40 -22.56
C VAL A 33 9.31 -2.40 -21.45
N CYS A 34 9.47 -3.71 -21.71
CA CYS A 34 9.29 -4.75 -20.69
C CYS A 34 10.25 -4.56 -19.51
N VAL A 35 11.54 -4.33 -19.77
CA VAL A 35 12.54 -4.09 -18.73
C VAL A 35 12.23 -2.79 -17.96
N CYS A 36 11.80 -1.72 -18.62
CA CYS A 36 11.42 -0.46 -17.96
C CYS A 36 10.24 -0.66 -17.01
N VAL A 37 9.21 -1.39 -17.46
CA VAL A 37 8.01 -1.69 -16.66
C VAL A 37 8.34 -2.64 -15.49
N CYS A 38 9.29 -3.57 -15.68
CA CYS A 38 9.72 -4.50 -14.62
C CYS A 38 10.70 -3.90 -13.61
N VAL A 39 11.41 -2.79 -13.94
CA VAL A 39 12.51 -2.25 -13.12
C VAL A 39 12.15 -0.92 -12.43
N CYS A 40 11.06 -0.25 -12.82
CA CYS A 40 10.58 0.91 -12.06
C CYS A 40 9.83 0.46 -10.80
N PRO A 41 10.28 0.81 -9.58
CA PRO A 41 9.51 0.52 -8.38
C PRO A 41 8.15 1.24 -8.46
N PRO A 42 7.04 0.55 -8.17
CA PRO A 42 5.73 1.17 -8.14
C PRO A 42 5.72 2.34 -7.13
N VAL A 43 4.88 3.34 -7.37
CA VAL A 43 4.59 4.34 -6.33
C VAL A 43 3.97 3.65 -5.12
N PHE A 44 4.39 4.03 -3.92
CA PHE A 44 3.81 3.52 -2.70
C PHE A 44 3.61 4.65 -1.68
N LEU A 45 2.57 4.48 -0.87
CA LEU A 45 2.27 5.36 0.24
C LEU A 45 3.01 4.86 1.48
N ASN A 46 3.87 5.69 2.03
CA ASN A 46 4.51 5.47 3.32
C ASN A 46 3.71 6.17 4.43
N VAL A 47 3.74 5.59 5.64
CA VAL A 47 3.03 6.11 6.82
C VAL A 47 3.92 6.05 8.05
N SER A 48 3.99 7.18 8.76
CA SER A 48 4.74 7.31 9.99
C SER A 48 3.88 7.93 11.08
N PRO A 49 3.74 7.28 12.25
CA PRO A 49 4.28 5.95 12.61
C PRO A 49 3.64 4.81 11.78
N ASN A 50 4.39 3.71 11.56
CA ASN A 50 3.96 2.57 10.73
C ASN A 50 2.88 1.71 11.43
N ARG A 51 1.66 2.26 11.50
CA ARG A 51 0.46 1.57 12.01
C ARG A 51 -0.81 2.04 11.30
N PRO A 52 -1.82 1.18 11.15
CA PRO A 52 -3.08 1.52 10.46
C PRO A 52 -4.16 2.08 11.40
N GLU A 53 -3.93 2.07 12.71
CA GLU A 53 -4.91 2.54 13.70
C GLU A 53 -4.31 3.61 14.62
N PHE A 54 -5.13 4.59 14.94
CA PHE A 54 -4.76 5.74 15.76
C PHE A 54 -5.89 6.11 16.71
N PHE A 55 -5.53 6.75 17.82
CA PHE A 55 -6.55 7.38 18.64
C PHE A 55 -6.99 8.71 18.04
N SER A 56 -8.24 9.10 18.32
CA SER A 56 -8.72 10.45 18.01
C SER A 56 -7.79 11.50 18.63
N GLY A 57 -7.40 12.49 17.82
CA GLY A 57 -6.44 13.54 18.19
C GLY A 57 -4.97 13.17 18.03
N GLU A 58 -4.62 11.94 17.65
CA GLU A 58 -3.24 11.61 17.28
C GLU A 58 -2.87 12.22 15.91
N SER A 59 -1.56 12.34 15.68
CA SER A 59 -0.99 12.79 14.42
C SER A 59 -0.40 11.66 13.60
N VAL A 60 -0.38 11.82 12.28
CA VAL A 60 0.23 10.91 11.33
C VAL A 60 0.88 11.69 10.20
N THR A 61 2.01 11.19 9.70
CA THR A 61 2.69 11.71 8.51
C THR A 61 2.58 10.70 7.38
N LEU A 62 2.14 11.15 6.22
CA LEU A 62 1.94 10.34 5.03
C LEU A 62 2.81 10.87 3.89
N THR A 63 3.54 9.99 3.22
CA THR A 63 4.52 10.38 2.20
C THR A 63 4.37 9.51 0.96
N CYS A 64 4.35 10.15 -0.21
CA CYS A 64 4.38 9.43 -1.49
C CYS A 64 5.82 9.15 -1.89
N GLU A 65 6.20 7.87 -1.95
CA GLU A 65 7.53 7.41 -2.30
C GLU A 65 7.50 6.59 -3.61
N GLY A 66 8.64 6.52 -4.30
CA GLY A 66 8.79 5.77 -5.55
C GLY A 66 9.26 6.63 -6.72
N VAL A 67 8.95 6.18 -7.94
CA VAL A 67 9.37 6.86 -9.18
C VAL A 67 8.85 8.29 -9.21
N HIS A 68 9.71 9.24 -9.57
CA HIS A 68 9.30 10.62 -9.81
C HIS A 68 8.22 10.64 -10.90
N SER A 69 7.00 11.03 -10.54
CA SER A 69 6.01 11.43 -11.54
C SER A 69 6.43 12.78 -12.11
N PRO A 70 6.48 12.95 -13.44
CA PRO A 70 6.73 14.25 -14.08
C PRO A 70 5.77 15.34 -13.59
N ASP A 71 4.57 14.92 -13.21
CA ASP A 71 3.47 15.78 -12.80
C ASP A 71 3.37 15.98 -11.28
N GLY A 72 4.22 15.27 -10.53
CA GLY A 72 4.20 15.19 -9.07
C GLY A 72 3.13 14.24 -8.53
N TRP A 73 3.36 13.73 -7.31
CA TRP A 73 2.38 12.93 -6.59
C TRP A 73 1.53 13.81 -5.69
N THR A 74 0.22 13.58 -5.69
CA THR A 74 -0.72 14.23 -4.77
C THR A 74 -1.26 13.20 -3.81
N LEU A 75 -1.11 13.44 -2.50
CA LEU A 75 -1.77 12.61 -1.51
C LEU A 75 -3.27 12.89 -1.49
N LYS A 76 -4.06 11.85 -1.70
CA LYS A 76 -5.52 11.88 -1.66
C LYS A 76 -6.04 11.24 -0.38
N ARG A 77 -7.19 11.73 0.10
CA ARG A 77 -7.99 11.14 1.18
C ARG A 77 -9.42 10.95 0.70
N ARG A 78 -10.03 9.81 1.05
CA ARG A 78 -11.48 9.57 0.97
C ARG A 78 -12.02 9.36 2.37
N ASN A 79 -12.95 10.21 2.79
CA ASN A 79 -13.79 9.96 3.96
C ASN A 79 -15.21 9.55 3.51
N TYR A 80 -16.19 9.57 4.41
CA TYR A 80 -17.57 9.19 4.10
C TYR A 80 -18.32 10.20 3.20
N ILE A 81 -17.76 11.39 2.99
CA ILE A 81 -18.40 12.49 2.25
C ILE A 81 -17.78 12.62 0.86
N GLU A 82 -16.45 12.72 0.79
CA GLU A 82 -15.77 13.19 -0.41
C GLU A 82 -14.31 12.73 -0.52
N ILE A 83 -13.70 13.08 -1.67
CA ILE A 83 -12.29 12.87 -1.95
C ILE A 83 -11.60 14.24 -2.01
N LYS A 84 -10.48 14.37 -1.29
CA LYS A 84 -9.72 15.61 -1.18
C LYS A 84 -8.23 15.38 -1.33
N SER A 85 -7.51 16.43 -1.67
CA SER A 85 -6.04 16.45 -1.66
C SER A 85 -5.51 17.02 -0.36
N CYS A 86 -4.33 16.55 0.08
CA CYS A 86 -3.67 17.13 1.26
C CYS A 86 -3.47 18.64 1.10
N GLY A 87 -3.79 19.40 2.14
CA GLY A 87 -3.71 20.86 2.15
C GLY A 87 -4.97 21.58 1.66
N GLU A 88 -6.00 20.86 1.21
CA GLU A 88 -7.32 21.45 0.92
C GLU A 88 -8.12 21.65 2.23
N ASP A 89 -8.61 20.56 2.82
CA ASP A 89 -9.44 20.52 4.04
C ASP A 89 -8.86 19.60 5.13
N PHE A 90 -7.84 18.82 4.79
CA PHE A 90 -7.13 17.95 5.72
C PHE A 90 -5.63 18.00 5.50
N GLY A 91 -4.90 17.80 6.60
CA GLY A 91 -3.46 17.73 6.61
C GLY A 91 -2.78 19.02 6.16
N GLN A 92 -1.47 19.08 6.40
CA GLN A 92 -0.61 20.15 5.96
C GLN A 92 0.51 19.54 5.13
N PHE A 93 0.64 20.01 3.89
CA PHE A 93 1.74 19.59 3.03
C PHE A 93 3.00 20.38 3.38
N ASP A 94 4.10 19.68 3.68
CA ASP A 94 5.38 20.29 4.07
C ASP A 94 6.39 20.42 2.90
N GLY A 95 5.98 20.03 1.69
CA GLY A 95 6.83 19.97 0.50
C GLY A 95 7.23 18.54 0.11
N SER A 96 7.15 17.60 1.04
CA SER A 96 7.46 16.17 0.82
C SER A 96 6.36 15.24 1.31
N SER A 97 5.73 15.61 2.43
CA SER A 97 4.84 14.77 3.22
C SER A 97 3.60 15.56 3.59
N CYS A 98 2.52 14.83 3.87
CA CYS A 98 1.30 15.36 4.43
C CYS A 98 1.25 15.04 5.92
N ILE A 99 1.21 16.07 6.75
CA ILE A 99 1.12 15.95 8.20
C ILE A 99 -0.32 16.19 8.62
N ILE A 100 -0.98 15.18 9.18
CA ILE A 100 -2.31 15.28 9.75
C ILE A 100 -2.13 15.36 11.26
N SER A 101 -2.37 16.53 11.85
CA SER A 101 -2.10 16.77 13.27
C SER A 101 -3.22 16.30 14.22
N ASP A 102 -4.42 16.07 13.68
CA ASP A 102 -5.62 15.78 14.46
C ASP A 102 -6.53 14.82 13.68
N LEU A 103 -6.29 13.51 13.86
CA LEU A 103 -7.12 12.46 13.27
C LEU A 103 -8.47 12.38 13.97
N LYS A 104 -9.56 12.43 13.18
CA LYS A 104 -10.94 12.44 13.70
C LYS A 104 -11.82 11.31 13.21
N GLU A 105 -11.58 10.86 11.99
CA GLU A 105 -12.47 9.95 11.29
C GLU A 105 -11.66 8.90 10.53
N MET A 106 -12.24 7.72 10.36
CA MET A 106 -11.69 6.70 9.48
C MET A 106 -11.67 7.22 8.04
N SER A 107 -10.56 7.01 7.34
CA SER A 107 -10.39 7.45 5.96
C SER A 107 -9.43 6.55 5.20
N SER A 108 -9.57 6.51 3.87
CA SER A 108 -8.66 5.82 2.95
C SER A 108 -7.72 6.84 2.30
N TYR A 109 -6.44 6.50 2.17
CA TYR A 109 -5.39 7.37 1.67
C TYR A 109 -4.61 6.69 0.55
N TRP A 110 -4.24 7.43 -0.49
CA TRP A 110 -3.41 6.95 -1.58
C TRP A 110 -2.66 8.11 -2.26
N CYS A 111 -1.63 7.77 -3.01
CA CYS A 111 -0.93 8.71 -3.89
C CYS A 111 -1.55 8.65 -5.28
N GLU A 112 -1.80 9.81 -5.88
CA GLU A 112 -2.37 9.93 -7.23
C GLU A 112 -1.62 10.99 -8.03
N ASP A 113 -1.28 10.69 -9.28
CA ASP A 113 -0.71 11.67 -10.21
C ASP A 113 -1.78 12.24 -11.15
N ARG A 114 -1.40 13.19 -12.01
CA ARG A 114 -2.33 13.82 -12.97
C ARG A 114 -2.82 12.87 -14.07
N SER A 115 -2.08 11.79 -14.34
CA SER A 115 -2.49 10.76 -15.30
C SER A 115 -3.55 9.82 -14.72
N GLY A 116 -3.77 9.87 -13.40
CA GLY A 116 -4.68 9.00 -12.67
C GLY A 116 -4.03 7.70 -12.19
N GLN A 117 -2.70 7.58 -12.29
CA GLN A 117 -1.96 6.48 -11.67
C GLN A 117 -2.07 6.57 -10.16
N LYS A 118 -2.34 5.43 -9.50
CA LYS A 118 -2.55 5.34 -8.04
C LYS A 118 -1.60 4.37 -7.38
N SER A 119 -1.18 4.68 -6.15
CA SER A 119 -0.61 3.69 -5.24
C SER A 119 -1.70 2.76 -4.69
N ASP A 120 -1.28 1.74 -3.94
CA ASP A 120 -2.19 1.01 -3.06
C ASP A 120 -2.84 1.97 -2.05
N GLU A 121 -4.09 1.68 -1.69
CA GLU A 121 -4.86 2.43 -0.69
C GLU A 121 -4.53 1.93 0.73
N LEU A 122 -4.20 2.86 1.62
CA LEU A 122 -4.07 2.62 3.05
C LEU A 122 -5.33 3.09 3.77
N ASN A 123 -5.94 2.21 4.56
CA ASN A 123 -7.06 2.57 5.43
C ASN A 123 -6.53 2.89 6.82
N ILE A 124 -6.81 4.11 7.30
CA ILE A 124 -6.50 4.52 8.67
C ILE A 124 -7.79 4.51 9.49
N TYR A 125 -7.79 3.73 10.57
CA TYR A 125 -8.88 3.66 11.53
C TYR A 125 -8.61 4.61 12.70
N VAL A 126 -9.65 5.33 13.11
CA VAL A 126 -9.61 6.22 14.27
C VAL A 126 -10.54 5.69 15.34
N SER A 127 -10.05 5.54 16.56
CA SER A 127 -10.79 4.98 17.69
C SER A 127 -10.66 5.88 18.92
N ASP A 128 -11.64 5.84 19.81
CA ASP A 128 -11.60 6.52 21.11
C ASP A 128 -11.40 5.55 22.29
N HIS A 129 -11.25 4.26 22.01
CA HIS A 129 -11.28 3.21 23.05
C HIS A 129 -10.05 2.31 23.04
N VAL A 130 -9.76 1.70 21.90
CA VAL A 130 -8.69 0.72 21.73
C VAL A 130 -8.22 0.76 20.28
N ILE A 131 -6.92 0.57 20.08
CA ILE A 131 -6.31 0.39 18.76
C ILE A 131 -5.46 -0.87 18.73
N LEU A 132 -5.35 -1.46 17.54
CA LEU A 132 -4.36 -2.49 17.25
C LEU A 132 -3.12 -1.87 16.60
N GLU A 133 -1.99 -1.94 17.31
CA GLU A 133 -0.69 -1.57 16.77
C GLU A 133 -0.11 -2.76 16.00
N MET A 134 -0.05 -2.61 14.69
CA MET A 134 0.56 -3.57 13.77
C MET A 134 1.11 -2.80 12.55
N PRO A 135 2.02 -3.36 11.75
CA PRO A 135 2.51 -2.69 10.55
C PRO A 135 1.38 -2.37 9.57
N ALA A 136 1.34 -1.13 9.07
CA ALA A 136 0.43 -0.71 8.02
C ALA A 136 0.92 -1.10 6.62
N LEU A 137 2.24 -1.20 6.46
CA LEU A 137 2.89 -1.54 5.20
C LEU A 137 3.21 -3.03 5.11
N PRO A 138 3.35 -3.59 3.89
CA PRO A 138 3.71 -4.99 3.69
C PRO A 138 4.99 -5.38 4.45
N VAL A 139 4.92 -6.50 5.16
CA VAL A 139 6.06 -7.03 5.91
C VAL A 139 6.80 -8.07 5.06
N MET A 140 8.13 -8.09 5.15
CA MET A 140 8.92 -9.09 4.41
C MET A 140 8.74 -10.49 5.00
N ALA A 141 8.58 -11.49 4.14
CA ALA A 141 8.56 -12.88 4.56
C ALA A 141 9.83 -13.24 5.35
N GLY A 142 9.67 -14.03 6.41
CA GLY A 142 10.74 -14.40 7.34
C GLY A 142 11.04 -13.39 8.44
N SER A 143 10.45 -12.19 8.41
CA SER A 143 10.55 -11.23 9.52
C SER A 143 9.73 -11.65 10.75
N ASN A 144 9.97 -10.99 11.88
CA ASN A 144 9.13 -11.12 13.07
C ASN A 144 8.28 -9.85 13.23
N VAL A 145 6.98 -10.02 13.47
CA VAL A 145 6.03 -8.92 13.62
C VAL A 145 5.36 -9.02 14.97
N THR A 146 5.33 -7.92 15.70
CA THR A 146 4.62 -7.80 16.97
C THR A 146 3.33 -7.02 16.76
N LEU A 147 2.22 -7.64 17.16
CA LEU A 147 0.90 -7.03 17.26
C LEU A 147 0.69 -6.64 18.73
N SER A 148 0.25 -5.41 18.99
CA SER A 148 0.03 -4.90 20.35
C SER A 148 -1.34 -4.23 20.43
N CYS A 149 -2.18 -4.69 21.36
CA CYS A 149 -3.45 -4.06 21.63
C CYS A 149 -3.22 -2.94 22.64
N ARG A 150 -3.41 -1.69 22.21
CA ARG A 150 -3.23 -0.51 23.07
C ARG A 150 -4.60 0.02 23.48
N PRO A 151 -5.03 -0.17 24.74
CA PRO A 151 -6.20 0.53 25.26
C PRO A 151 -5.90 2.03 25.43
N ARG A 152 -6.92 2.87 25.31
CA ARG A 152 -6.76 4.32 25.54
C ARG A 152 -6.63 4.67 27.01
N TYR A 153 -7.31 3.93 27.87
CA TYR A 153 -7.38 4.17 29.30
C TYR A 153 -6.98 2.91 30.07
N ASP A 154 -6.28 3.09 31.19
CA ASP A 154 -5.81 1.99 32.05
C ASP A 154 -6.95 1.19 32.69
N SER A 155 -8.17 1.74 32.71
CA SER A 155 -9.37 1.05 33.17
C SER A 155 -9.83 -0.08 32.24
N TYR A 156 -9.32 -0.12 31.01
CA TYR A 156 -9.65 -1.15 30.02
C TYR A 156 -8.69 -2.32 30.13
N ARG A 157 -9.24 -3.54 30.10
CA ARG A 157 -8.46 -4.78 30.13
C ARG A 157 -8.46 -5.42 28.75
N VAL A 158 -7.29 -5.71 28.20
CA VAL A 158 -7.20 -6.44 26.92
C VAL A 158 -7.79 -7.83 27.09
N ARG A 159 -8.71 -8.18 26.19
CA ARG A 159 -9.37 -9.48 26.13
C ARG A 159 -8.72 -10.38 25.09
N SER A 160 -8.51 -9.87 23.88
CA SER A 160 -7.98 -10.68 22.77
C SER A 160 -7.33 -9.86 21.67
N ILE A 161 -6.39 -10.50 20.95
CA ILE A 161 -6.00 -10.13 19.59
C ILE A 161 -6.46 -11.27 18.69
N ASP A 162 -7.39 -10.96 17.79
CA ASP A 162 -8.09 -11.92 16.95
C ASP A 162 -7.70 -11.72 15.50
N ARG A 163 -7.42 -12.84 14.83
CA ARG A 163 -7.35 -12.89 13.38
C ARG A 163 -8.68 -13.41 12.87
N LYS A 164 -9.28 -12.77 11.86
CA LYS A 164 -10.52 -13.22 11.23
C LYS A 164 -10.29 -14.53 10.45
N ARG A 165 -10.19 -15.65 11.17
CA ARG A 165 -10.14 -17.04 10.72
C ARG A 165 -10.85 -17.87 11.78
N GLU A 166 -12.16 -18.00 11.65
CA GLU A 166 -13.09 -19.04 12.16
C GLU A 166 -12.69 -19.89 13.39
N SER A 167 -11.95 -19.38 14.37
CA SER A 167 -11.58 -20.13 15.57
C SER A 167 -11.41 -19.21 16.76
N ASP A 168 -12.39 -19.34 17.66
CA ASP A 168 -12.47 -18.77 18.99
C ASP A 168 -11.33 -19.30 19.87
N ARG A 169 -10.13 -18.73 19.72
CA ARG A 169 -9.12 -18.82 20.77
C ARG A 169 -9.04 -17.47 21.46
N GLU A 170 -9.86 -17.33 22.51
CA GLU A 170 -9.69 -16.25 23.47
C GLU A 170 -8.26 -16.30 24.02
N SER A 171 -7.44 -15.33 23.63
CA SER A 171 -6.07 -15.17 24.09
C SER A 171 -5.97 -13.86 24.85
N PHE A 172 -5.84 -13.92 26.18
CA PHE A 172 -5.74 -12.74 27.06
C PHE A 172 -4.37 -12.03 26.97
N SER A 173 -3.79 -11.92 25.77
CA SER A 173 -2.50 -11.28 25.58
C SER A 173 -2.67 -9.89 24.99
N ALA A 174 -2.12 -8.89 25.66
CA ALA A 174 -1.97 -7.54 25.12
C ALA A 174 -1.00 -7.50 23.93
N VAL A 175 -0.09 -8.48 23.82
CA VAL A 175 0.96 -8.54 22.80
C VAL A 175 1.02 -9.93 22.17
N HIS A 176 1.08 -10.00 20.85
CA HIS A 176 1.24 -11.24 20.10
C HIS A 176 2.33 -11.09 19.04
N THR A 177 3.33 -11.97 19.05
CA THR A 177 4.42 -11.93 18.06
C THR A 177 4.27 -13.09 17.08
N ILE A 178 4.16 -12.75 15.80
CA ILE A 178 4.23 -13.69 14.68
C ILE A 178 5.70 -13.81 14.30
N TYR A 179 6.28 -14.99 14.52
CA TYR A 179 7.66 -15.28 14.18
C TYR A 179 7.75 -15.86 12.78
N ASN A 180 8.80 -15.49 12.02
CA ASN A 180 9.07 -16.02 10.69
C ASN A 180 7.84 -15.93 9.77
N VAL A 181 7.36 -14.71 9.56
CA VAL A 181 6.12 -14.40 8.83
C VAL A 181 6.07 -15.08 7.45
N GLN A 182 4.94 -15.70 7.14
CA GLN A 182 4.66 -16.41 5.89
C GLN A 182 3.45 -15.83 5.15
N LYS A 183 3.24 -16.19 3.88
CA LYS A 183 2.01 -15.79 3.13
C LYS A 183 0.74 -16.18 3.88
N SER A 184 0.76 -17.33 4.55
CA SER A 184 -0.33 -17.85 5.35
C SER A 184 -0.64 -16.98 6.57
N ASP A 185 0.17 -15.96 6.90
CA ASP A 185 -0.05 -14.98 7.98
C ASP A 185 -0.81 -13.72 7.55
N GLU A 186 -1.02 -13.53 6.25
CA GLU A 186 -1.87 -12.45 5.73
C GLU A 186 -3.32 -12.57 6.18
N GLY A 187 -3.90 -11.49 6.68
CA GLY A 187 -5.28 -11.53 7.14
C GLY A 187 -5.73 -10.25 7.79
N ILE A 188 -6.99 -10.25 8.21
CA ILE A 188 -7.58 -9.15 8.97
C ILE A 188 -7.41 -9.48 10.45
N TYR A 189 -6.82 -8.55 11.19
CA TYR A 189 -6.59 -8.61 12.61
C TYR A 189 -7.36 -7.48 13.30
N SER A 190 -7.82 -7.74 14.51
CA SER A 190 -8.44 -6.76 15.40
C SER A 190 -8.12 -7.16 16.83
N CYS A 191 -8.27 -6.25 17.78
CA CYS A 191 -8.19 -6.59 19.19
C CYS A 191 -9.41 -6.08 19.96
N SER A 192 -9.66 -6.68 21.12
CA SER A 192 -10.79 -6.32 21.96
C SER A 192 -10.34 -6.05 23.39
N VAL A 193 -11.02 -5.10 24.03
CA VAL A 193 -10.87 -4.78 25.45
C VAL A 193 -12.21 -4.88 26.15
N ILE A 194 -12.16 -5.17 27.45
CA ILE A 194 -13.31 -5.16 28.34
C ILE A 194 -13.20 -3.95 29.25
N TYR A 195 -14.30 -3.21 29.37
CA TYR A 195 -14.51 -2.22 30.41
C TYR A 195 -15.82 -2.56 31.12
N THR A 196 -15.72 -2.83 32.42
CA THR A 196 -16.82 -3.42 33.21
C THR A 196 -17.36 -4.68 32.51
N ASP A 197 -18.52 -4.60 31.87
CA ASP A 197 -19.17 -5.70 31.12
C ASP A 197 -19.31 -5.39 29.62
N MET A 198 -18.76 -4.28 29.14
CA MET A 198 -18.78 -3.88 27.73
C MET A 198 -17.51 -4.33 27.02
N VAL A 199 -17.69 -4.91 25.82
CA VAL A 199 -16.58 -5.26 24.92
C VAL A 199 -16.46 -4.19 23.85
N MET A 200 -15.27 -3.59 23.75
CA MET A 200 -14.93 -2.63 22.70
C MET A 200 -13.88 -3.27 21.80
N VAL A 201 -14.05 -3.12 20.49
CA VAL A 201 -13.19 -3.74 19.47
C VAL A 201 -12.47 -2.64 18.69
N SER A 202 -11.21 -2.88 18.34
CA SER A 202 -10.39 -2.00 17.52
C SER A 202 -10.86 -2.00 16.06
N GLY A 203 -10.16 -1.28 15.19
CA GLY A 203 -10.31 -1.40 13.75
C GLY A 203 -10.00 -2.82 13.25
N HIS A 204 -10.37 -3.07 12.00
CA HIS A 204 -10.07 -4.32 11.29
C HIS A 204 -8.91 -4.10 10.32
N SER A 205 -7.70 -4.20 10.85
CA SER A 205 -6.47 -3.90 10.12
C SER A 205 -5.93 -5.11 9.38
N ARG A 206 -5.35 -4.91 8.18
CA ARG A 206 -4.87 -5.99 7.31
C ARG A 206 -3.35 -6.14 7.39
N LEU A 207 -2.87 -7.33 7.72
CA LEU A 207 -1.46 -7.71 7.54
C LEU A 207 -1.26 -8.24 6.13
N THR A 208 -0.27 -7.70 5.42
CA THR A 208 0.15 -8.15 4.09
C THR A 208 1.62 -8.55 4.11
N VAL A 209 2.00 -9.53 3.30
CA VAL A 209 3.35 -10.11 3.26
C VAL A 209 3.95 -10.00 1.87
N ALA A 210 5.14 -9.43 1.79
CA ALA A 210 5.94 -9.21 0.58
C ALA A 210 7.16 -10.15 0.52
N GLY A 211 7.80 -10.22 -0.66
CA GLY A 211 9.02 -10.99 -0.88
C GLY A 211 8.81 -12.50 -1.04
N ILE A 212 7.70 -12.89 -1.68
CA ILE A 212 7.29 -14.28 -1.91
C ILE A 212 7.18 -14.52 -3.41
#